data_AF-A0A8B7NSI4-F1
#
_entry.id   AF-A0A8B7NSI4-F1
#
_cell.length_a   1.000
_cell.length_b   1.000
_cell.length_c   1.000
_cell.angle_alpha   90.00
_cell.angle_beta   90.00
_cell.angle_gamma   90.00
#
_symmetry.space_group_name_H-M   'P 1'
#
loop_
_entity.id
_entity.type
_entity.pdbx_description
1 polymer ?
#
loop_
_entity_poly.entity_id
_entity_poly.type
_entity_poly.pdbx_seq_one_letter_code
_entity_poly.pdbx_strand_id
1 'polypeptide(L)'
;MTKLVEWVMTGTLFLVPWLAIVTKKFESGFTREFYAQILLLPLLLVAAFGFISVGIIAFRVYNFNDCQDAAEELKQQIEEAKEDLKRKGFKFDS
;
A
#
# COMPACT_ATOMS: atom_id res chain seq x y z
N MET A 1 20.18 -10.52 10.44
CA MET A 1 19.91 -9.08 10.65
C MET A 1 18.41 -8.92 10.83
N THR A 2 17.95 -8.36 11.94
CA THR A 2 16.52 -8.09 12.18
C THR A 2 16.03 -6.98 11.25
N LYS A 3 14.79 -7.06 10.76
CA LYS A 3 14.19 -6.05 9.86
C LYS A 3 14.30 -4.62 10.39
N LEU A 4 14.24 -4.45 11.71
CA LEU A 4 14.44 -3.16 12.37
C LEU A 4 15.82 -2.54 12.06
N VAL A 5 16.88 -3.33 12.09
CA VAL A 5 18.26 -2.84 11.84
C VAL A 5 18.40 -2.39 10.39
N GLU A 6 17.78 -3.13 9.45
CA GLU A 6 17.75 -2.76 8.03
C GLU A 6 17.10 -1.38 7.83
N TRP A 7 15.90 -1.16 8.39
CA TRP A 7 15.21 0.12 8.28
C TRP A 7 15.92 1.27 8.98
N VAL A 8 16.49 1.03 10.17
CA VAL A 8 17.26 2.05 10.90
C VAL A 8 18.51 2.46 10.12
N MET A 9 19.22 1.49 9.54
CA MET A 9 20.39 1.76 8.69
C MET A 9 20.03 2.59 7.47
N THR A 10 18.98 2.20 6.73
CA THR A 10 18.50 2.95 5.56
C THR A 10 18.05 4.36 5.93
N GLY A 11 17.29 4.51 7.01
CA GLY A 11 16.84 5.81 7.49
C GLY A 11 18.01 6.72 7.89
N THR A 12 19.01 6.18 8.58
CA THR A 12 20.20 6.93 9.00
C THR A 12 21.04 7.36 7.81
N LEU A 13 21.24 6.48 6.82
CA LEU A 13 21.99 6.77 5.60
C LEU A 13 21.39 7.95 4.82
N PHE A 14 20.07 8.10 4.86
CA PHE A 14 19.36 9.21 4.23
C PHE A 14 19.32 10.48 5.09
N LEU A 15 19.01 10.35 6.39
CA LEU A 15 18.83 11.49 7.28
C LEU A 15 20.14 12.24 7.56
N VAL A 16 21.28 11.55 7.63
CA VAL A 16 22.57 12.16 7.98
C VAL A 16 23.02 13.19 6.92
N PRO A 17 23.07 12.86 5.61
CA PRO A 17 23.37 13.85 4.57
C PRO A 17 22.35 14.99 4.52
N TRP A 18 21.06 14.68 4.67
CA TRP A 18 20.00 15.68 4.66
C TRP A 18 20.17 16.71 5.79
N LEU A 19 20.41 16.24 7.03
CA LEU A 19 20.67 17.12 8.17
C LEU A 19 21.96 17.93 8.00
N ALA A 20 23.01 17.35 7.44
CA ALA A 20 24.26 18.07 7.18
C ALA A 20 24.05 19.27 6.23
N ILE A 21 23.20 19.10 5.23
CA ILE A 21 22.81 20.15 4.29
C ILE A 21 21.91 21.19 4.97
N VAL A 22 20.87 20.75 5.70
CA VAL A 22 19.93 21.67 6.37
C VAL A 22 20.62 22.53 7.43
N THR A 23 21.59 21.96 8.15
CA THR A 23 22.41 22.67 9.16
C THR A 23 23.52 23.53 8.55
N LYS A 24 23.60 23.64 7.22
CA LYS A 24 24.59 24.43 6.48
C LYS A 24 26.05 24.03 6.74
N LYS A 25 26.27 22.79 7.21
CA LYS A 25 27.64 22.24 7.34
C LYS A 25 28.27 21.97 5.97
N PHE A 26 27.44 21.81 4.95
CA PHE A 26 27.85 21.64 3.57
C PHE A 26 27.06 22.60 2.69
N GLU A 27 27.72 23.64 2.19
CA GLU A 27 27.12 24.60 1.27
C GLU A 27 27.81 24.50 -0.10
N SER A 28 27.01 24.26 -1.14
CA SER A 28 27.40 24.36 -2.53
C SER A 28 26.45 25.32 -3.24
N GLY A 29 26.86 25.90 -4.39
CA GLY A 29 26.00 26.82 -5.16
C GLY A 29 24.61 26.26 -5.44
N PHE A 30 24.53 24.96 -5.78
CA PHE A 30 23.28 24.23 -6.00
C PHE A 30 22.41 24.11 -4.75
N THR A 31 23.01 23.78 -3.61
CA THR A 31 22.29 23.63 -2.33
C THR A 31 21.61 24.92 -1.90
N ARG A 32 22.23 26.07 -2.20
CA ARG A 32 21.71 27.39 -1.84
C ARG A 32 20.50 27.78 -2.69
N GLU A 33 20.52 27.45 -3.98
CA GLU A 33 19.41 27.73 -4.91
C GLU A 33 18.17 26.88 -4.60
N PHE A 34 18.37 25.59 -4.26
CA PHE A 34 17.28 24.64 -4.01
C PHE A 34 17.00 24.39 -2.52
N TYR A 35 17.47 25.26 -1.62
CA TYR A 35 17.41 25.03 -0.17
C TYR A 35 15.99 24.77 0.33
N ALA A 36 14.99 25.53 -0.15
CA ALA A 36 13.61 25.37 0.27
C ALA A 36 13.05 23.98 -0.12
N GLN A 37 13.36 23.51 -1.34
CA GLN A 37 12.98 22.18 -1.81
C GLN A 37 13.69 21.09 -1.01
N ILE A 38 14.97 21.27 -0.68
CA ILE A 38 15.75 20.32 0.13
C ILE A 38 15.19 20.23 1.55
N LEU A 39 14.81 21.37 2.16
CA LEU A 39 14.21 21.41 3.49
C LEU A 39 12.87 20.65 3.52
N LEU A 40 12.06 20.79 2.47
CA LEU A 40 10.77 20.11 2.35
C LEU A 40 10.87 18.69 1.76
N LEU A 41 12.07 18.24 1.38
CA LEU A 41 12.27 16.97 0.67
C LEU A 41 11.68 15.75 1.40
N PRO A 42 11.82 15.58 2.73
CA PRO A 42 11.19 14.46 3.43
C PRO A 42 9.66 14.50 3.34
N LEU A 43 9.06 15.69 3.42
CA LEU A 43 7.62 15.87 3.30
C LEU A 43 7.14 15.58 1.87
N LEU A 44 7.89 16.03 0.86
CA LEU A 44 7.60 15.76 -0.54
C LEU A 44 7.67 14.26 -0.85
N LEU A 45 8.62 13.52 -0.26
CA LEU A 45 8.72 12.06 -0.41
C LEU A 45 7.50 11.36 0.19
N VAL A 46 7.06 11.75 1.38
CA VAL A 46 5.86 11.18 2.03
C VAL A 46 4.61 11.50 1.22
N ALA A 47 4.47 12.73 0.73
CA ALA A 47 3.35 13.13 -0.11
C ALA A 47 3.32 12.33 -1.42
N ALA A 48 4.46 12.22 -2.11
CA ALA A 48 4.58 11.44 -3.35
C ALA A 48 4.23 9.96 -3.11
N PHE A 49 4.75 9.37 -2.04
CA PHE A 49 4.39 8.00 -1.64
C PHE A 49 2.89 7.86 -1.41
N GLY A 50 2.27 8.82 -0.71
CA GLY A 50 0.83 8.86 -0.48
C GLY A 50 0.02 8.90 -1.78
N PHE A 51 0.35 9.81 -2.70
CA PHE A 51 -0.34 9.93 -3.99
C PHE A 51 -0.19 8.67 -4.84
N ILE A 52 1.02 8.10 -4.91
CA ILE A 52 1.27 6.85 -5.65
C ILE A 52 0.48 5.70 -5.01
N SER A 53 0.50 5.58 -3.68
CA SER A 53 -0.23 4.53 -2.96
C SER A 53 -1.72 4.61 -3.22
N VAL A 54 -2.32 5.80 -3.07
CA VAL A 54 -3.74 6.03 -3.36
C VAL A 54 -4.06 5.72 -4.82
N GLY A 55 -3.22 6.16 -5.76
CA GLY A 55 -3.39 5.87 -7.18
C GLY A 55 -3.39 4.37 -7.49
N ILE A 56 -2.45 3.62 -6.91
CA ILE A 56 -2.38 2.16 -7.06
C ILE A 56 -3.61 1.48 -6.47
N ILE A 57 -4.05 1.90 -5.27
CA ILE A 57 -5.23 1.35 -4.61
C ILE A 57 -6.47 1.62 -5.47
N ALA A 58 -6.68 2.87 -5.90
CA ALA A 58 -7.81 3.24 -6.73
C ALA A 58 -7.83 2.47 -8.06
N PHE A 59 -6.67 2.34 -8.72
CA PHE A 59 -6.55 1.56 -9.95
C PHE A 59 -6.88 0.08 -9.76
N ARG A 60 -6.41 -0.52 -8.65
CA ARG A 60 -6.71 -1.92 -8.34
C ARG A 60 -8.16 -2.13 -7.96
N VAL A 61 -8.77 -1.21 -7.22
CA VAL A 61 -10.18 -1.26 -6.87
C VAL A 61 -11.04 -1.10 -8.12
N TYR A 62 -10.70 -0.17 -9.00
CA TYR A 62 -11.42 0.02 -10.27
C TYR A 62 -11.34 -1.21 -11.19
N ASN A 63 -10.17 -1.87 -11.24
CA ASN A 63 -9.98 -3.11 -12.01
C ASN A 63 -10.37 -4.38 -11.24
N PHE A 64 -10.91 -4.26 -10.03
CA PHE A 64 -11.43 -5.42 -9.32
C PHE A 64 -12.73 -5.82 -10.02
N ASN A 65 -12.59 -6.69 -11.02
CA ASN A 65 -13.71 -7.19 -11.81
C ASN A 65 -14.69 -7.89 -10.86
N ASP A 66 -15.88 -7.32 -10.69
CA ASP A 66 -16.97 -7.99 -10.00
C ASP A 66 -17.28 -9.26 -10.79
N CYS A 67 -16.79 -10.40 -10.29
CA CYS A 67 -17.03 -11.70 -10.88
C CYS A 67 -18.44 -12.15 -10.50
N GLN A 68 -19.45 -11.47 -11.07
CA GLN A 68 -20.86 -11.74 -10.84
C GLN A 68 -21.18 -13.18 -11.24
N ASP A 69 -20.63 -13.64 -12.37
CA ASP A 69 -20.80 -15.01 -12.86
C ASP A 69 -20.29 -16.05 -11.85
N ALA A 70 -19.07 -15.87 -11.30
CA ALA A 70 -18.55 -16.80 -10.29
C ALA A 70 -19.36 -16.76 -8.99
N ALA A 71 -19.90 -15.59 -8.61
CA ALA A 71 -20.79 -15.49 -7.46
C ALA A 71 -22.14 -16.20 -7.69
N GLU A 72 -22.66 -16.17 -8.92
CA GLU A 72 -23.91 -16.83 -9.30
C GLU A 72 -23.74 -18.34 -9.45
N GLU A 73 -22.66 -18.81 -10.08
CA GLU A 73 -22.28 -20.23 -10.13
C GLU A 73 -22.10 -20.81 -8.72
N LEU A 74 -21.43 -20.09 -7.82
CA LEU A 74 -21.25 -20.54 -6.44
C LEU A 74 -22.59 -20.64 -5.70
N LYS A 75 -23.52 -19.70 -5.93
CA LYS A 75 -24.87 -19.77 -5.36
C LYS A 75 -25.65 -20.98 -5.88
N GLN A 76 -25.57 -21.28 -7.17
CA GLN A 76 -26.21 -22.48 -7.72
C GLN A 76 -25.66 -23.76 -7.09
N GLN A 77 -24.33 -23.88 -6.97
CA GLN A 77 -23.70 -25.05 -6.33
C GLN A 77 -24.12 -25.21 -4.86
N ILE A 78 -24.29 -24.10 -4.13
CA ILE A 78 -24.80 -24.13 -2.75
C ILE A 78 -26.24 -24.66 -2.71
N GLU A 79 -27.10 -24.22 -3.63
CA GLU A 79 -28.50 -24.65 -3.65
C GLU A 79 -28.63 -26.13 -4.04
N GLU A 80 -27.89 -26.59 -5.06
CA GLU A 80 -27.82 -28.00 -5.45
C GLU A 80 -27.31 -28.88 -4.30
N ALA A 81 -26.26 -28.45 -3.60
CA ALA A 81 -25.74 -29.16 -2.44
C ALA A 81 -26.76 -29.23 -1.29
N LYS A 82 -27.51 -28.14 -1.04
CA LYS A 82 -28.60 -28.12 -0.04
C LYS A 82 -29.72 -29.08 -0.43
N GLU A 83 -30.12 -29.12 -1.69
CA GLU A 83 -31.13 -30.07 -2.16
C GLU A 83 -30.66 -31.52 -2.01
N ASP A 84 -29.41 -31.83 -2.35
CA ASP A 84 -28.87 -33.18 -2.19
C ASP A 84 -28.81 -33.61 -0.72
N LEU A 85 -28.45 -32.68 0.18
CA LEU A 85 -28.46 -32.93 1.62
C LEU A 85 -29.88 -33.09 2.19
N LYS A 86 -30.86 -32.31 1.71
CA LYS A 86 -32.28 -32.51 2.05
C LYS A 86 -32.78 -33.87 1.60
N ARG A 87 -32.43 -34.32 0.38
CA ARG A 87 -32.76 -35.68 -0.12
C ARG A 87 -32.17 -36.77 0.77
N LYS A 88 -30.98 -36.54 1.35
CA LYS A 88 -30.33 -37.44 2.30
C LYS A 88 -30.87 -37.33 3.74
N GLY A 89 -31.93 -36.55 3.96
CA GLY A 89 -32.63 -36.43 5.25
C GLY A 89 -32.08 -35.36 6.18
N PHE A 90 -31.15 -34.51 5.72
CA PHE A 90 -30.62 -33.40 6.50
C PHE A 90 -31.63 -32.25 6.55
N LYS A 91 -31.90 -31.74 7.76
CA LYS A 91 -32.75 -30.54 7.95
C LYS A 91 -31.85 -29.34 8.20
N PHE A 92 -32.03 -28.31 7.40
CA PHE A 92 -31.36 -27.03 7.62
C PHE A 92 -32.22 -26.19 8.57
N ASP A 93 -31.66 -25.78 9.70
CA ASP A 93 -32.28 -24.77 10.55
C ASP A 93 -32.18 -23.40 9.84
N SER A 94 -33.24 -22.60 10.02
CA SER A 94 -33.43 -21.30 9.35
C SER A 94 -32.62 -20.19 10.00
#